data_AF-A0A392M956-F1
#
_entry.id   AF-A0A392M956-F1
#
_cell.length_a   1.000
_cell.length_b   1.000
_cell.length_c   1.000
_cell.angle_alpha   90.00
_cell.angle_beta   90.00
_cell.angle_gamma   90.00
#
_symmetry.space_group_name_H-M   'P 1'
#
loop_
_entity.id
_entity.type
_entity.pdbx_description
1 polymer ?
#
loop_
_entity_poly.entity_id
_entity_poly.type
_entity_poly.pdbx_seq_one_letter_code
_entity_poly.pdbx_strand_id
1 'polypeptide(L)' 'MFLLSWSGGWCEFWAVACHCFWSWRNKELFEEDFARPSNPVQVIMQKVKEYGDVSRLDGVVAERIQQITMIR' A
#
# COMPACT_ATOMS: atom_id res chain seq x y z
N MET A 1 4.96 -9.02 16.67
CA MET A 1 4.93 -7.59 17.05
C MET A 1 5.82 -6.85 16.07
N PHE A 2 5.23 -6.36 14.97
CA PHE A 2 6.01 -5.79 13.86
C PHE A 2 6.37 -4.35 14.21
N LEU A 3 7.67 -4.13 14.41
CA LEU A 3 8.28 -2.82 14.64
C LEU A 3 8.21 -2.01 13.33
N LEU A 4 7.18 -1.18 13.20
CA LEU A 4 7.24 -0.04 12.32
C LEU A 4 8.22 0.96 12.96
N SER A 5 9.38 1.15 12.33
CA SER A 5 10.29 2.25 12.66
C SER A 5 9.50 3.56 12.73
N TRP A 6 9.58 4.24 13.86
CA TRP A 6 8.67 5.31 14.31
C TRP A 6 8.64 6.55 13.39
N SER A 7 9.49 6.65 12.37
CA SER A 7 9.52 7.80 11.45
C SER A 7 8.83 7.57 10.09
N GLY A 8 8.60 6.32 9.67
CA GLY A 8 8.10 6.00 8.32
C GLY A 8 7.15 4.80 8.30
N GLY A 9 6.39 4.58 9.37
CA GLY A 9 5.26 3.65 9.36
C GLY A 9 3.92 4.35 9.49
N TRP A 10 3.89 5.47 10.21
CA TRP A 10 2.66 6.19 10.50
C TRP A 10 2.16 7.01 9.31
N CYS A 11 3.05 7.65 8.56
CA CYS A 11 2.69 8.47 7.39
C CYS A 11 2.08 7.60 6.28
N GLU A 12 2.69 6.45 6.03
CA GLU A 12 2.28 5.44 5.05
C GLU A 12 0.94 4.84 5.47
N PHE A 13 0.82 4.46 6.74
CA PHE A 13 -0.45 3.99 7.29
C PHE A 13 -1.56 5.03 7.11
N TRP A 14 -1.28 6.29 7.48
CA TRP A 14 -2.26 7.36 7.40
C TRP A 14 -2.70 7.62 5.94
N ALA A 15 -1.75 7.69 5.01
CA ALA A 15 -2.05 7.88 3.59
C ALA A 15 -2.91 6.74 3.03
N VAL A 16 -2.55 5.48 3.34
CA VAL A 16 -3.32 4.31 2.90
C VAL A 16 -4.70 4.26 3.57
N ALA A 17 -4.80 4.65 4.84
CA ALA A 17 -6.07 4.73 5.56
C ALA A 17 -7.02 5.75 4.92
N CYS A 18 -6.54 6.97 4.65
CA CYS A 18 -7.32 8.01 3.97
C CYS A 18 -7.83 7.54 2.60
N HIS A 19 -6.96 6.92 1.81
CA HIS A 19 -7.36 6.35 0.52
C HIS A 19 -8.43 5.26 0.66
N CYS A 20 -8.28 4.35 1.63
CA CYS A 20 -9.27 3.30 1.89
C CYS A 20 -10.61 3.90 2.31
N PHE A 21 -10.63 4.87 3.23
CA PHE A 21 -11.87 5.50 3.68
C PHE A 21 -12.59 6.24 2.55
N TRP A 22 -11.86 6.98 1.72
CA TRP A 22 -12.41 7.62 0.53
C TRP A 22 -13.03 6.59 -0.43
N SER A 23 -12.29 5.53 -0.74
CA SER A 23 -12.77 4.48 -1.64
C SER A 23 -13.99 3.77 -1.09
N TRP A 24 -13.99 3.35 0.18
CA TRP A 24 -15.12 2.68 0.80
C TRP A 24 -16.34 3.59 0.86
N ARG A 25 -16.17 4.88 1.17
CA ARG A 25 -17.28 5.84 1.17
C ARG A 25 -17.93 5.97 -0.20
N ASN A 26 -17.14 5.96 -1.27
CA ASN A 26 -17.66 6.00 -2.64
C ASN A 26 -18.36 4.69 -3.01
N LYS A 27 -17.79 3.55 -2.65
CA LYS A 27 -18.41 2.25 -2.91
C LYS A 27 -19.75 2.11 -2.16
N GLU A 28 -19.81 2.54 -0.91
CA GLU A 28 -21.06 2.61 -0.13
C GLU A 28 -22.14 3.50 -0.79
N LEU A 29 -21.77 4.44 -1.68
CA LEU A 29 -22.73 5.30 -2.39
C LEU A 29 -23.20 4.73 -3.73
N PHE A 30 -22.33 3.97 -4.42
CA PHE A 30 -22.53 3.64 -5.83
C PHE A 30 -22.56 2.14 -6.11
N GLU A 31 -22.22 1.29 -5.14
CA GLU A 31 -22.23 -0.17 -5.25
C GLU A 31 -23.25 -0.74 -4.25
N GLU A 32 -24.39 -1.25 -4.73
CA GLU A 32 -25.49 -1.74 -3.87
C GLU A 32 -25.06 -2.87 -2.91
N ASP A 33 -24.14 -3.72 -3.34
CA ASP A 33 -23.67 -4.88 -2.56
C ASP A 33 -22.39 -4.60 -1.76
N PHE A 34 -21.90 -3.36 -1.74
CA PHE A 34 -20.66 -3.07 -1.03
C PHE A 34 -20.89 -2.95 0.48
N ALA A 35 -20.22 -3.82 1.24
CA ALA A 35 -20.08 -3.71 2.69
C ALA A 35 -18.64 -3.40 3.07
N ARG A 36 -18.45 -2.48 4.02
CA ARG A 36 -17.13 -2.17 4.57
C ARG A 36 -16.52 -3.43 5.24
N PRO A 37 -15.20 -3.63 5.16
CA PRO A 37 -14.56 -4.75 5.85
C PRO A 37 -14.80 -4.74 7.36
N SER A 38 -15.06 -5.91 7.95
CA SER A 38 -15.32 -6.06 9.39
C SER A 38 -14.09 -5.72 10.25
N ASN A 39 -12.89 -5.87 9.71
CA ASN A 39 -11.63 -5.46 10.35
C ASN A 39 -10.85 -4.49 9.44
N PRO A 40 -11.21 -3.19 9.44
CA PRO A 40 -10.59 -2.18 8.57
C PRO A 40 -9.08 -2.04 8.77
N VAL A 41 -8.62 -2.15 10.03
CA VAL A 41 -7.21 -1.97 10.40
C VAL A 41 -6.35 -3.05 9.75
N GLN A 42 -6.80 -4.31 9.79
CA GLN A 42 -6.10 -5.42 9.15
C GLN A 42 -5.98 -5.22 7.64
N VAL A 43 -7.05 -4.77 6.98
CA VAL A 43 -7.04 -4.50 5.53
C VAL A 43 -6.10 -3.35 5.18
N ILE A 44 -6.09 -2.28 5.96
CA ILE A 44 -5.19 -1.13 5.75
C ILE A 44 -3.74 -1.56 5.94
N MET A 45 -3.42 -2.29 7.00
CA MET A 45 -2.06 -2.80 7.25
C MET A 45 -1.57 -3.73 6.15
N GLN A 46 -2.46 -4.59 5.64
CA GLN A 46 -2.14 -5.46 4.50
C GLN A 46 -1.83 -4.62 3.24
N LYS A 47 -2.60 -3.56 2.97
CA LYS A 47 -2.34 -2.64 1.86
C LYS A 47 -1.05 -1.84 2.03
N VAL A 48 -0.73 -1.38 3.23
CA VAL A 48 0.56 -0.71 3.53
C VAL A 48 1.72 -1.64 3.18
N LYS A 49 1.62 -2.92 3.56
CA LYS A 49 2.62 -3.92 3.21
C LYS A 49 2.73 -4.11 1.69
N GLU A 50 1.60 -4.27 1.00
CA GLU A 50 1.56 -4.45 -0.46
C GLU A 50 2.20 -3.28 -1.21
N TYR A 51 1.88 -2.03 -0.83
CA TYR A 51 2.51 -0.84 -1.42
C TYR A 51 4.01 -0.80 -1.15
N GLY A 52 4.45 -1.19 0.05
CA GLY A 52 5.87 -1.29 0.39
C GLY A 52 6.59 -2.36 -0.43
N ASP A 53 5.98 -3.53 -0.64
CA ASP A 53 6.56 -4.63 -1.41
C ASP A 53 6.69 -4.27 -2.91
N VAL A 54 5.66 -3.65 -3.51
CA VAL A 54 5.70 -3.17 -4.90
C VAL A 54 6.79 -2.12 -5.09
N SER A 55 6.87 -1.13 -4.19
CA SER A 55 7.89 -0.08 -4.27
C SER A 55 9.32 -0.63 -4.24
N ARG A 56 9.54 -1.74 -3.52
CA ARG A 56 10.84 -2.42 -3.48
C ARG A 56 11.13 -3.22 -4.74
N LEU A 57 10.12 -3.89 -5.31
CA LEU A 57 10.27 -4.63 -6.57
C LEU A 57 10.63 -3.68 -7.73
N ASP A 58 10.00 -2.52 -7.81
CA ASP A 58 10.31 -1.51 -8.83
C ASP A 58 11.76 -1.04 -8.75
N GLY A 59 12.29 -0.84 -7.54
CA GLY A 59 13.71 -0.55 -7.32
C GLY A 59 14.63 -1.65 -7.84
N VAL A 60 14.33 -2.92 -7.53
CA VAL A 60 15.13 -4.08 -8.00
C VAL A 60 15.10 -4.21 -9.52
N VAL A 61 13.95 -3.95 -10.16
CA VAL A 61 13.84 -3.98 -11.62
C VAL A 61 14.66 -2.84 -12.25
N ALA A 62 14.58 -1.64 -11.69
CA ALA A 62 15.35 -0.48 -12.17
C ALA A 62 16.88 -0.73 -12.09
N GLU A 63 17.37 -1.32 -11.00
CA GLU A 63 18.78 -1.68 -10.83
C GLU A 63 19.25 -2.71 -11.88
N ARG A 64 18.45 -3.75 -12.15
CA ARG A 64 18.77 -4.75 -13.16
C ARG A 64 18.84 -4.15 -14.57
N ILE A 65 17.92 -3.24 -14.90
CA ILE A 65 17.92 -2.55 -16.20
C ILE A 65 19.19 -1.69 -16.36
N GLN A 66 19.62 -0.98 -15.31
CA GLN A 66 20.86 -0.22 -15.33
C GLN A 66 22.08 -1.13 -15.54
N GLN A 67 22.18 -2.25 -14.82
CA GLN A 67 23.30 -3.18 -15.00
C GLN A 67 23.36 -3.76 -16.42
N ILE A 68 22.22 -4.15 -17.00
CA ILE A 68 22.17 -4.65 -18.39
C ILE A 68 22.62 -3.57 -19.38
N THR A 69 22.27 -2.31 -19.14
CA THR A 69 22.64 -1.19 -20.01
C THR A 69 24.12 -0.84 -19.91
N MET A 70 24.72 -0.94 -18.71
CA MET A 70 26.13 -0.61 -18.45
C MET A 70 27.13 -1.69 -18.95
N ILE A 71 26.66 -2.91 -19.23
CA ILE A 71 27.48 -4.03 -19.74
C ILE A 71 27.50 -4.04 -21.29
N ARG A 72 26.68 -3.20 -21.93
CA ARG A 72 26.70 -2.96 -23.38
C ARG A 72 27.52 -1.73 -23.71
#